data_AF-A0A6I6DWM4-F1
#
_entry.id   AF-A0A6I6DWM4-F1
#
_cell.length_a   1.000
_cell.length_b   1.000
_cell.length_c   1.000
_cell.angle_alpha   90.00
_cell.angle_beta   90.00
_cell.angle_gamma   90.00
#
_symmetry.space_group_name_H-M   'P 1'
#
loop_
_entity.id
_entity.type
_entity.pdbx_description
1 polymer ?
#
loop_
_entity_poly.entity_id
_entity_poly.type
_entity_poly.pdbx_seq_one_letter_code
_entity_poly.pdbx_strand_id
1 'polypeptide(L)'
;MKKKILATTLLTLVSAVLVGCGDKQPECTSEAFSKAIVDRVGDNLFRNYNDTDVKFKDKDDLIARNHIELRNVKEVSADEKAQSKVCSFDISIQPVGPLTTRFESRNHQASVLIDNNGKEVISAASNLGHSLMEDPDIAERGKPSKEQQEALDAYKKQKEEQEKKAADFKKQVLAVPAEDYKFISDEDFTWLYLARAKNIDNKEMLNLVDAKYYNEQDEFKKRDIEKTAIPAMLDKLEEYKKIKYIKFISAERDPKGQFPTVSGGPVMVKFLPGIFPEKYNFEKQVYTLTLDGCPDVPSIKNLMVNTQNVMMAWDTEASLTTCQIKPKDEAEARAWNDIFQTEKSQYGHNNYGVVYFALNDELDDSGHLKSVLIRADVNYNGEQPLKLTTQLKN
;
A
#
# COMPACT_ATOMS: atom_id res chain seq x y z
N MET A 1 52.17 5.88 -29.13
CA MET A 1 53.14 6.21 -28.06
C MET A 1 52.38 6.55 -26.79
N LYS A 2 52.73 5.90 -25.66
CA LYS A 2 52.56 6.31 -24.22
C LYS A 2 51.15 6.76 -23.78
N LYS A 3 50.53 6.33 -22.67
CA LYS A 3 50.94 5.53 -21.51
C LYS A 3 49.68 5.16 -20.69
N LYS A 4 49.81 4.06 -19.94
CA LYS A 4 49.00 3.54 -18.85
C LYS A 4 48.42 4.58 -17.87
N ILE A 5 47.19 4.33 -17.42
CA ILE A 5 46.69 4.55 -16.05
C ILE A 5 45.83 3.30 -15.76
N LEU A 6 46.39 2.20 -15.24
CA LEU A 6 46.35 1.81 -13.82
C LEU A 6 45.15 2.41 -13.05
N ALA A 7 44.02 1.68 -13.06
CA ALA A 7 43.06 1.69 -11.96
C ALA A 7 43.05 0.28 -11.38
N THR A 8 44.02 0.06 -10.51
CA THR A 8 44.13 -1.08 -9.62
C THR A 8 43.00 -0.97 -8.60
N THR A 9 41.95 -1.77 -8.72
CA THR A 9 41.08 -2.06 -7.57
C THR A 9 41.46 -3.45 -7.08
N LEU A 10 42.60 -3.48 -6.40
CA LEU A 10 43.03 -4.59 -5.56
C LEU A 10 42.04 -4.66 -4.40
N LEU A 11 41.08 -5.59 -4.44
CA LEU A 11 40.35 -5.94 -3.22
C LEU A 11 41.30 -6.79 -2.38
N THR A 12 42.00 -6.11 -1.46
CA THR A 12 42.78 -6.75 -0.40
C THR A 12 41.85 -7.46 0.55
N LEU A 13 41.71 -8.79 0.40
CA LEU A 13 41.30 -9.68 1.48
C LEU A 13 42.53 -10.45 1.94
N VAL A 14 43.23 -9.87 2.93
CA VAL A 14 44.15 -10.63 3.77
C VAL A 14 43.28 -11.35 4.80
N SER A 15 43.11 -12.66 4.63
CA SER A 15 42.79 -13.60 5.70
C SER A 15 43.31 -14.96 5.27
N ALA A 16 44.55 -15.27 5.64
CA ALA A 16 45.04 -16.63 5.63
C ALA A 16 44.28 -17.43 6.68
N VAL A 17 43.50 -18.45 6.32
CA VAL A 17 43.21 -19.66 7.12
C VAL A 17 42.59 -20.74 6.22
N LEU A 18 43.36 -21.82 6.05
CA LEU A 18 43.02 -23.24 5.90
C LEU A 18 41.93 -23.67 4.89
N VAL A 19 42.42 -24.14 3.75
CA VAL A 19 41.75 -25.00 2.75
C VAL A 19 40.92 -26.08 3.44
N GLY A 20 39.60 -26.03 3.28
CA GLY A 20 38.71 -27.14 3.63
C GLY A 20 38.94 -28.28 2.65
N CYS A 21 39.32 -29.45 3.16
CA CYS A 21 39.36 -30.71 2.41
C CYS A 21 37.92 -31.19 2.11
N GLY A 22 37.20 -30.49 1.24
CA GLY A 22 36.00 -30.97 0.59
C GLY A 22 36.27 -31.17 -0.90
N ASP A 23 35.76 -32.24 -1.49
CA ASP A 23 35.89 -32.52 -2.94
C ASP A 23 35.11 -31.53 -3.82
N LYS A 24 34.39 -30.58 -3.20
CA LYS A 24 33.56 -29.61 -3.89
C LYS A 24 34.41 -28.49 -4.48
N GLN A 25 34.45 -28.42 -5.80
CA GLN A 25 35.11 -27.35 -6.54
C GLN A 25 34.15 -26.17 -6.75
N PRO A 26 34.64 -24.92 -6.76
CA PRO A 26 33.84 -23.78 -7.19
C PRO A 26 33.40 -23.94 -8.64
N GLU A 27 32.14 -23.58 -8.94
CA GLU A 27 31.58 -23.67 -10.30
C GLU A 27 30.92 -22.36 -10.71
N CYS A 28 31.29 -21.85 -11.89
CA CYS A 28 30.67 -20.64 -12.44
C CYS A 28 29.22 -20.85 -12.90
N THR A 29 28.79 -22.09 -13.07
CA THR A 29 27.44 -22.45 -13.53
C THR A 29 26.60 -23.06 -12.42
N SER A 30 27.02 -22.96 -11.15
CA SER A 30 26.25 -23.49 -10.04
C SER A 30 24.93 -22.72 -9.88
N GLU A 31 23.91 -23.39 -9.34
CA GLU A 31 22.64 -22.74 -8.99
C GLU A 31 22.85 -21.66 -7.93
N ALA A 32 23.75 -21.91 -6.97
CA ALA A 32 24.11 -20.96 -5.93
C ALA A 32 24.74 -19.69 -6.49
N PHE A 33 25.62 -19.82 -7.49
CA PHE A 33 26.20 -18.68 -8.20
C PHE A 33 25.12 -17.89 -8.94
N SER A 34 24.33 -18.58 -9.76
CA SER A 34 23.28 -17.94 -10.57
C SER A 34 22.28 -17.17 -9.69
N LYS A 35 21.80 -17.81 -8.62
CA LYS A 35 20.89 -17.19 -7.66
C LYS A 35 21.52 -15.97 -6.98
N ALA A 36 22.77 -16.07 -6.52
CA ALA A 36 23.44 -14.97 -5.81
C ALA A 36 23.72 -13.74 -6.69
N ILE A 37 23.86 -13.91 -8.00
CA ILE A 37 23.99 -12.78 -8.93
C ILE A 37 22.61 -12.21 -9.26
N VAL A 38 21.63 -13.04 -9.59
CA VAL A 38 20.25 -12.60 -9.88
C VAL A 38 19.65 -11.85 -8.68
N ASP A 39 19.86 -12.33 -7.46
CA ASP A 39 19.41 -11.66 -6.24
C ASP A 39 20.03 -10.27 -6.08
N ARG A 40 21.33 -10.11 -6.38
CA ARG A 40 21.99 -8.80 -6.32
C ARG A 40 21.49 -7.83 -7.37
N VAL A 41 21.21 -8.32 -8.58
CA VAL A 41 20.61 -7.51 -9.65
C VAL A 41 19.21 -7.08 -9.22
N GLY A 42 18.39 -8.01 -8.72
CA GLY A 42 17.06 -7.73 -8.19
C GLY A 42 17.07 -6.72 -7.05
N ASP A 43 17.99 -6.85 -6.08
CA ASP A 43 18.17 -5.90 -4.99
C ASP A 43 18.51 -4.50 -5.49
N ASN A 44 19.41 -4.41 -6.48
CA ASN A 44 19.81 -3.13 -7.04
C ASN A 44 18.68 -2.46 -7.81
N LEU A 45 17.94 -3.22 -8.63
CA LEU A 45 16.79 -2.70 -9.37
C LEU A 45 15.67 -2.29 -8.43
N PHE A 46 15.30 -3.15 -7.47
CA PHE A 46 14.20 -2.89 -6.53
C PHE A 46 14.45 -1.64 -5.67
N ARG A 47 15.71 -1.36 -5.30
CA ARG A 47 16.08 -0.14 -4.56
C ARG A 47 16.05 1.14 -5.39
N ASN A 48 16.28 1.04 -6.71
CA ASN A 48 16.41 2.19 -7.60
C ASN A 48 15.19 2.37 -8.53
N TYR A 49 14.20 1.49 -8.45
CA TYR A 49 12.98 1.59 -9.23
C TYR A 49 12.15 2.76 -8.71
N ASN A 50 11.94 3.78 -9.54
CA ASN A 50 11.02 4.86 -9.24
C ASN A 50 9.60 4.40 -9.55
N ASP A 51 8.70 4.61 -8.60
CA ASP A 51 7.32 4.12 -8.51
C ASP A 51 6.40 4.78 -9.55
N THR A 52 6.64 4.54 -10.84
CA THR A 52 5.76 5.00 -11.91
C THR A 52 5.21 3.80 -12.68
N ASP A 53 3.93 3.53 -12.41
CA ASP A 53 2.97 2.67 -13.13
C ASP A 53 3.04 1.15 -12.95
N VAL A 54 4.14 0.56 -12.46
CA VAL A 54 4.20 -0.89 -12.20
C VAL A 54 4.67 -1.17 -10.77
N LYS A 55 3.72 -1.41 -9.87
CA LYS A 55 4.01 -1.88 -8.50
C LYS A 55 4.39 -3.38 -8.57
N PHE A 56 5.59 -3.72 -8.11
CA PHE A 56 6.00 -5.10 -7.82
C PHE A 56 5.68 -5.41 -6.36
N LYS A 57 5.15 -6.60 -6.08
CA LYS A 57 4.79 -6.98 -4.70
C LYS A 57 6.02 -7.02 -3.78
N ASP A 58 7.11 -7.57 -4.29
CA ASP A 58 8.38 -7.74 -3.63
C ASP A 58 9.49 -7.91 -4.68
N LYS A 59 10.73 -8.11 -4.22
CA LYS A 59 11.89 -8.35 -5.08
C LYS A 59 11.72 -9.59 -5.95
N ASP A 60 11.12 -10.65 -5.42
CA ASP A 60 10.99 -11.92 -6.14
C ASP A 60 9.97 -11.78 -7.28
N ASP A 61 8.89 -11.02 -7.06
CA ASP A 61 7.94 -10.62 -8.10
C ASP A 61 8.64 -9.78 -9.19
N LEU A 62 9.54 -8.86 -8.82
CA LEU A 62 10.34 -8.11 -9.79
C LEU A 62 11.22 -9.03 -10.63
N ILE A 63 11.98 -9.93 -10.00
CA ILE A 63 12.87 -10.86 -10.71
C ILE A 63 12.07 -11.74 -11.68
N ALA A 64 10.95 -12.30 -11.20
CA ALA A 64 10.09 -13.18 -11.99
C ALA A 64 9.47 -12.44 -13.20
N ARG A 65 8.92 -11.25 -12.98
CA ARG A 65 8.25 -10.44 -14.03
C ARG A 65 9.21 -9.79 -15.02
N ASN A 66 10.50 -9.78 -14.71
CA ASN A 66 11.54 -9.23 -15.60
C ASN A 66 12.45 -10.29 -16.22
N HIS A 67 12.20 -11.59 -15.94
CA HIS A 67 12.98 -12.72 -16.45
C HIS A 67 14.49 -12.47 -16.39
N ILE A 68 14.96 -12.09 -15.20
CA ILE A 68 16.37 -11.76 -14.99
C ILE A 68 17.20 -13.06 -15.03
N GLU A 69 18.09 -13.18 -15.99
CA GLU A 69 18.91 -14.37 -16.19
C GLU A 69 20.38 -14.04 -16.47
N LEU A 70 21.26 -15.00 -16.20
CA LEU A 70 22.67 -14.93 -16.61
C LEU A 70 22.86 -15.62 -17.95
N ARG A 71 23.63 -15.00 -18.83
CA ARG A 71 24.00 -15.56 -20.14
C ARG A 71 25.51 -15.58 -20.31
N ASN A 72 25.99 -16.38 -21.25
CA ASN A 72 27.41 -16.47 -21.63
C ASN A 72 28.37 -16.68 -20.44
N VAL A 73 27.92 -17.44 -19.45
CA VAL A 73 28.68 -17.68 -18.23
C VAL A 73 29.91 -18.54 -18.55
N LYS A 74 31.10 -18.05 -18.20
CA LYS A 74 32.37 -18.72 -18.48
C LYS A 74 33.39 -18.49 -17.37
N GLU A 75 34.27 -19.47 -17.20
CA GLU A 75 35.45 -19.33 -16.34
C GLU A 75 36.50 -18.43 -17.01
N VAL A 76 37.02 -17.46 -16.28
CA VAL A 76 38.10 -16.56 -16.71
C VAL A 76 39.43 -17.02 -16.15
N SER A 77 39.44 -17.43 -14.88
CA SER A 77 40.63 -17.96 -14.21
C SER A 77 40.22 -18.82 -13.00
N ALA A 78 41.09 -19.75 -12.62
CA ALA A 78 40.97 -20.56 -11.42
C ALA A 78 42.25 -20.51 -10.58
N ASP A 79 42.11 -20.50 -9.26
CA ASP A 79 43.18 -20.77 -8.32
C ASP A 79 42.79 -22.01 -7.50
N GLU A 80 43.39 -23.14 -7.87
CA GLU A 80 43.15 -24.44 -7.23
C GLU A 80 43.60 -24.45 -5.77
N LYS A 81 44.64 -23.69 -5.42
CA LYS A 81 45.15 -23.62 -4.04
C LYS A 81 44.23 -22.83 -3.14
N ALA A 82 43.64 -21.77 -3.68
CA ALA A 82 42.66 -20.94 -2.99
C ALA A 82 41.22 -21.45 -3.14
N GLN A 83 40.99 -22.57 -3.84
CA GLN A 83 39.66 -23.08 -4.20
C GLN A 83 38.74 -21.96 -4.72
N SER A 84 39.26 -21.17 -5.66
CA SER A 84 38.59 -19.97 -6.16
C SER A 84 38.51 -19.94 -7.68
N LYS A 85 37.45 -19.33 -8.21
CA LYS A 85 37.31 -19.04 -9.64
C LYS A 85 36.79 -17.63 -9.88
N VAL A 86 37.22 -17.04 -10.98
CA VAL A 86 36.65 -15.81 -11.53
C VAL A 86 35.77 -16.20 -12.71
N CYS A 87 34.53 -15.79 -12.66
CA CYS A 87 33.49 -16.07 -13.64
C CYS A 87 33.11 -14.79 -14.37
N SER A 88 33.01 -14.85 -15.69
CA SER A 88 32.44 -13.77 -16.49
C SER A 88 31.06 -14.18 -16.98
N PHE A 89 30.14 -13.22 -17.03
CA PHE A 89 28.76 -13.43 -17.44
C PHE A 89 28.17 -12.15 -18.01
N ASP A 90 27.07 -12.32 -18.75
CA ASP A 90 26.20 -11.25 -19.18
C ASP A 90 24.92 -11.31 -18.34
N ILE A 91 24.36 -10.15 -18.02
CA ILE A 91 23.07 -10.05 -17.34
C ILE A 91 22.03 -9.71 -18.39
N SER A 92 20.95 -10.47 -18.43
CA SER A 92 19.84 -10.28 -19.35
C SER A 92 18.56 -9.97 -18.58
N ILE A 93 17.83 -8.95 -19.04
CA ILE A 93 16.53 -8.55 -18.52
C ILE A 93 15.56 -8.47 -19.69
N GLN A 94 14.39 -9.08 -19.51
CA GLN A 94 13.32 -9.01 -20.48
C GLN A 94 11.98 -8.79 -19.76
N PRO A 95 11.56 -7.52 -19.61
CA PRO A 95 10.33 -7.18 -18.91
C PRO A 95 9.10 -7.77 -19.58
N VAL A 96 8.17 -8.31 -18.78
CA VAL A 96 6.84 -8.71 -19.25
C VAL A 96 6.04 -7.45 -19.58
N GLY A 97 5.97 -7.10 -20.87
CA GLY A 97 5.30 -5.90 -21.35
C GLY A 97 5.01 -5.92 -22.86
N PRO A 98 4.29 -4.90 -23.40
CA PRO A 98 3.90 -4.86 -24.81
C PRO A 98 5.08 -4.69 -25.78
N LEU A 99 6.21 -4.19 -25.30
CA LEU A 99 7.46 -4.03 -26.03
C LEU A 99 8.49 -4.98 -25.41
N THR A 100 8.42 -6.28 -25.75
CA THR A 100 9.26 -7.37 -25.21
C THR A 100 10.72 -7.27 -25.66
N THR A 101 11.37 -6.14 -25.36
CA THR A 101 12.77 -5.89 -25.69
C THR A 101 13.64 -6.56 -24.64
N ARG A 102 14.61 -7.36 -25.07
CA ARG A 102 15.64 -7.89 -24.17
C ARG A 102 16.77 -6.87 -24.09
N PHE A 103 17.10 -6.51 -22.87
CA PHE A 103 18.21 -5.67 -22.50
C PHE A 103 19.31 -6.55 -21.93
N GLU A 104 20.54 -6.39 -22.43
CA GLU A 104 21.71 -7.08 -21.92
C GLU A 104 22.73 -6.07 -21.40
N SER A 105 23.44 -6.47 -20.35
CA SER A 105 24.66 -5.80 -19.89
C SER A 105 25.76 -6.82 -19.84
N ARG A 106 26.85 -6.57 -20.56
CA ARG A 106 27.84 -7.59 -20.93
C ARG A 106 29.13 -7.48 -20.13
N ASN A 107 29.87 -8.59 -20.09
CA ASN A 107 31.23 -8.68 -19.54
C ASN A 107 31.32 -8.36 -18.04
N HIS A 108 30.30 -8.73 -17.26
CA HIS A 108 30.38 -8.69 -15.81
C HIS A 108 31.30 -9.77 -15.29
N GLN A 109 31.81 -9.57 -14.07
CA GLN A 109 32.67 -10.53 -13.38
C GLN A 109 32.26 -10.71 -11.93
N ALA A 110 32.40 -11.93 -11.44
CA ALA A 110 32.25 -12.29 -10.04
C ALA A 110 33.27 -13.37 -9.69
N SER A 111 33.66 -13.42 -8.41
CA SER A 111 34.50 -14.48 -7.88
C SER A 111 33.67 -15.44 -7.05
N VAL A 112 33.93 -16.74 -7.17
CA VAL A 112 33.35 -17.79 -6.32
C VAL A 112 34.49 -18.47 -5.55
N LEU A 113 34.28 -18.67 -4.26
CA LEU A 113 35.23 -19.28 -3.31
C LEU A 113 34.50 -20.36 -2.52
N ILE A 114 35.21 -21.40 -2.08
CA ILE A 114 34.67 -22.35 -1.11
C ILE A 114 35.13 -21.94 0.30
N ASP A 115 34.18 -21.73 1.21
CA ASP A 115 34.50 -21.40 2.61
C ASP A 115 34.94 -22.63 3.42
N ASN A 116 35.33 -22.40 4.67
CA ASN A 116 35.80 -23.43 5.59
C ASN A 116 34.74 -24.50 5.92
N ASN A 117 33.46 -24.25 5.59
CA ASN A 117 32.35 -25.20 5.77
C ASN A 117 31.97 -25.90 4.45
N GLY A 118 32.73 -25.72 3.38
CA GLY A 118 32.44 -26.29 2.06
C GLY A 118 31.33 -25.56 1.28
N LYS A 119 30.97 -24.34 1.68
CA LYS A 119 29.91 -23.54 1.04
C LYS A 119 30.51 -22.55 0.06
N GLU A 120 29.82 -22.37 -1.08
CA GLU A 120 30.17 -21.34 -2.06
C GLU A 120 29.87 -19.94 -1.51
N VAL A 121 30.90 -19.10 -1.53
CA VAL A 121 30.85 -17.68 -1.24
C VAL A 121 31.08 -16.92 -2.53
N ILE A 122 30.06 -16.20 -2.97
CA ILE A 122 30.07 -15.43 -4.21
C ILE A 122 30.35 -13.96 -3.88
N SER A 123 31.39 -13.40 -4.47
CA SER A 123 31.74 -11.98 -4.40
C SER A 123 31.53 -11.32 -5.77
N ALA A 124 30.67 -10.31 -5.82
CA ALA A 124 30.33 -9.60 -7.04
C ALA A 124 30.07 -8.13 -6.74
N ALA A 125 30.12 -7.27 -7.75
CA ALA A 125 29.87 -5.84 -7.57
C ALA A 125 28.46 -5.59 -7.00
N SER A 126 28.33 -4.61 -6.09
CA SER A 126 27.06 -4.30 -5.44
C SER A 126 26.05 -3.57 -6.34
N ASN A 127 26.52 -3.07 -7.49
CA ASN A 127 25.76 -2.26 -8.44
C ASN A 127 25.53 -2.97 -9.79
N LEU A 128 25.55 -4.31 -9.82
CA LEU A 128 25.38 -5.09 -11.07
C LEU A 128 24.09 -4.77 -11.84
N GLY A 129 23.03 -4.31 -11.18
CA GLY A 129 21.79 -3.90 -11.84
C GLY A 129 21.84 -2.50 -12.48
N HIS A 130 22.85 -1.67 -12.14
CA HIS A 130 22.89 -0.27 -12.55
C HIS A 130 23.22 -0.09 -14.02
N SER A 131 24.10 -0.94 -14.57
CA SER A 131 24.44 -0.91 -15.99
C SER A 131 23.28 -1.33 -16.91
N LEU A 132 22.22 -1.95 -16.37
CA LEU A 132 20.99 -2.25 -17.10
C LEU A 132 20.02 -1.04 -17.12
N MET A 133 20.25 -0.05 -16.26
CA MET A 133 19.42 1.17 -16.17
C MET A 133 20.02 2.34 -16.96
N GLU A 134 21.35 2.44 -17.06
CA GLU A 134 22.01 3.60 -17.69
C GLU A 134 22.17 3.48 -19.22
N ASP A 135 22.64 2.33 -19.72
CA ASP A 135 22.90 2.13 -21.16
C ASP A 135 22.82 0.63 -21.53
N PRO A 136 21.62 0.02 -21.52
CA PRO A 136 21.49 -1.39 -21.85
C PRO A 136 21.64 -1.65 -23.35
N ASP A 137 22.41 -2.68 -23.71
CA ASP A 137 22.45 -3.17 -25.09
C ASP A 137 21.08 -3.80 -25.44
N ILE A 138 20.48 -3.39 -26.55
CA ILE A 138 19.32 -4.10 -27.09
C ILE A 138 19.82 -5.38 -27.76
N ALA A 139 19.73 -6.49 -27.05
CA ALA A 139 20.22 -7.78 -27.50
C ALA A 139 19.29 -8.45 -28.53
N GLU A 140 17.97 -8.27 -28.36
CA GLU A 140 16.98 -8.86 -29.24
C GLU A 140 15.70 -8.02 -29.26
N ARG A 141 15.16 -7.79 -30.47
CA ARG A 141 13.78 -7.33 -30.69
C ARG A 141 13.01 -8.50 -31.29
N GLY A 142 12.29 -9.26 -30.46
CA GLY A 142 11.72 -10.54 -30.87
C GLY A 142 10.54 -11.01 -30.02
N LYS A 143 9.78 -11.97 -30.58
CA LYS A 143 8.57 -12.54 -29.97
C LYS A 143 8.90 -13.17 -28.61
N PRO A 144 7.99 -13.06 -27.62
CA PRO A 144 8.19 -13.67 -26.30
C PRO A 144 8.41 -15.18 -26.41
N SER A 145 9.25 -15.73 -25.52
CA SER A 145 9.34 -17.17 -25.32
C SER A 145 7.99 -17.74 -24.88
N LYS A 146 7.81 -19.06 -24.95
CA LYS A 146 6.56 -19.71 -24.52
C LYS A 146 6.23 -19.40 -23.05
N GLU A 147 7.22 -19.47 -22.17
CA GLU A 147 7.09 -19.14 -20.75
C GLU A 147 6.74 -17.66 -20.51
N GLN A 148 7.28 -16.76 -21.34
CA GLN A 148 6.97 -15.33 -21.29
C GLN A 148 5.57 -15.02 -21.80
N GLN A 149 5.10 -15.72 -22.84
CA GLN A 149 3.75 -15.57 -23.33
C GLN A 149 2.74 -16.05 -22.27
N GLU A 150 3.03 -17.18 -21.62
CA GLU A 150 2.24 -17.69 -20.50
C GLU A 150 2.22 -16.71 -19.31
N ALA A 151 3.36 -16.11 -18.95
CA ALA A 151 3.45 -15.10 -17.90
C ALA A 151 2.72 -13.79 -18.28
N LEU A 152 2.81 -13.35 -19.53
CA LEU A 152 2.11 -12.17 -20.04
C LEU A 152 0.59 -12.38 -20.07
N ASP A 153 0.15 -13.56 -20.50
CA ASP A 153 -1.27 -13.91 -20.52
C ASP A 153 -1.82 -14.05 -19.08
N ALA A 154 -1.03 -14.62 -18.16
CA ALA A 154 -1.36 -14.65 -16.73
C ALA A 154 -1.45 -13.24 -16.13
N TYR A 155 -0.49 -12.37 -16.45
CA TYR A 155 -0.49 -10.97 -15.99
C TYR A 155 -1.67 -10.18 -16.55
N LYS A 156 -1.94 -10.29 -17.86
CA LYS A 156 -3.11 -9.66 -18.49
C LYS A 156 -4.40 -10.14 -17.84
N LYS A 157 -4.55 -11.45 -17.64
CA LYS A 157 -5.71 -12.04 -16.97
C LYS A 157 -5.86 -11.53 -15.53
N GLN A 158 -4.76 -11.44 -14.79
CA GLN A 158 -4.77 -10.90 -13.43
C GLN A 158 -5.15 -9.42 -13.41
N LYS A 159 -4.62 -8.62 -14.35
CA LYS A 159 -4.94 -7.21 -14.49
C LYS A 159 -6.41 -7.00 -14.88
N GLU A 160 -6.90 -7.75 -15.86
CA GLU A 160 -8.32 -7.76 -16.25
C GLU A 160 -9.22 -8.18 -15.08
N GLU A 161 -8.81 -9.16 -14.28
CA GLU A 161 -9.56 -9.58 -13.10
C GLU A 161 -9.55 -8.50 -12.00
N GLN A 162 -8.43 -7.81 -11.78
CA GLN A 162 -8.33 -6.69 -10.85
C GLN A 162 -9.17 -5.50 -11.30
N GLU A 163 -9.09 -5.11 -12.58
CA GLU A 163 -9.90 -4.04 -13.16
C GLU A 163 -11.39 -4.38 -13.08
N LYS A 164 -11.76 -5.63 -13.37
CA LYS A 164 -13.14 -6.11 -13.21
C LYS A 164 -13.59 -6.05 -11.74
N LYS A 165 -12.78 -6.53 -10.79
CA LYS A 165 -13.11 -6.45 -9.35
C LYS A 165 -13.26 -5.00 -8.88
N ALA A 166 -12.40 -4.10 -9.33
CA ALA A 166 -12.49 -2.68 -9.01
C ALA A 166 -13.76 -2.04 -9.61
N ALA A 167 -14.09 -2.37 -10.86
CA ALA A 167 -15.31 -1.90 -11.51
C ALA A 167 -16.57 -2.47 -10.86
N ASP A 168 -16.59 -3.75 -10.50
CA ASP A 168 -17.70 -4.41 -9.79
C ASP A 168 -17.87 -3.83 -8.38
N PHE A 169 -16.77 -3.61 -7.65
CA PHE A 169 -16.78 -2.94 -6.34
C PHE A 169 -17.37 -1.53 -6.47
N LYS A 170 -16.87 -0.73 -7.42
CA LYS A 170 -17.40 0.61 -7.69
C LYS A 170 -18.90 0.56 -7.98
N LYS A 171 -19.34 -0.31 -8.87
CA LYS A 171 -20.76 -0.46 -9.22
C LYS A 171 -21.61 -0.85 -8.01
N GLN A 172 -21.14 -1.78 -7.17
CA GLN A 172 -21.84 -2.20 -5.96
C GLN A 172 -21.97 -1.06 -4.95
N VAL A 173 -20.87 -0.36 -4.66
CA VAL A 173 -20.84 0.70 -3.65
C VAL A 173 -21.67 1.91 -4.07
N LEU A 174 -21.61 2.29 -5.35
CA LEU A 174 -22.39 3.41 -5.89
C LEU A 174 -23.90 3.11 -5.93
N ALA A 175 -24.29 1.83 -5.91
CA ALA A 175 -25.70 1.44 -5.83
C ALA A 175 -26.26 1.51 -4.41
N VAL A 176 -25.43 1.68 -3.38
CA VAL A 176 -25.87 1.74 -1.98
C VAL A 176 -26.44 3.13 -1.68
N PRO A 177 -27.73 3.24 -1.32
CA PRO A 177 -28.34 4.49 -0.90
C PRO A 177 -27.67 5.08 0.35
N ALA A 178 -27.69 6.41 0.51
CA ALA A 178 -27.01 7.08 1.63
C ALA A 178 -27.59 6.71 3.01
N GLU A 179 -28.86 6.35 3.04
CA GLU A 179 -29.60 5.86 4.21
C GLU A 179 -29.09 4.51 4.71
N ASP A 180 -28.57 3.65 3.82
CA ASP A 180 -28.06 2.31 4.16
C ASP A 180 -26.66 2.35 4.78
N TYR A 181 -25.98 3.51 4.73
CA TYR A 181 -24.74 3.73 5.46
C TYR A 181 -25.04 3.93 6.94
N LYS A 182 -24.39 3.13 7.79
CA LYS A 182 -24.60 3.17 9.23
C LYS A 182 -23.79 4.30 9.87
N PHE A 183 -24.45 5.17 10.63
CA PHE A 183 -23.74 6.05 11.55
C PHE A 183 -23.06 5.21 12.64
N ILE A 184 -21.79 5.49 12.94
CA ILE A 184 -21.01 4.75 13.94
C ILE A 184 -20.69 5.61 15.16
N SER A 185 -20.56 4.98 16.32
CA SER A 185 -19.96 5.57 17.53
C SER A 185 -18.46 5.24 17.65
N ASP A 186 -17.79 5.83 18.64
CA ASP A 186 -16.40 5.46 18.99
C ASP A 186 -16.26 3.97 19.38
N GLU A 187 -17.27 3.41 20.06
CA GLU A 187 -17.31 1.99 20.42
C GLU A 187 -17.53 1.11 19.18
N ASP A 188 -18.46 1.50 18.29
CA ASP A 188 -18.71 0.78 17.04
C ASP A 188 -17.44 0.63 16.21
N PHE A 189 -16.60 1.66 16.20
CA PHE A 189 -15.36 1.66 15.46
C PHE A 189 -14.35 0.64 16.00
N THR A 190 -14.25 0.47 17.32
CA THR A 190 -13.46 -0.61 17.92
C THR A 190 -14.01 -1.98 17.53
N TRP A 191 -15.33 -2.17 17.55
CA TRP A 191 -15.93 -3.45 17.13
C TRP A 191 -15.74 -3.75 15.65
N LEU A 192 -15.82 -2.74 14.78
CA LEU A 192 -15.53 -2.87 13.35
C LEU A 192 -14.10 -3.35 13.10
N TYR A 193 -13.15 -2.84 13.88
CA TYR A 193 -11.74 -3.25 13.85
C TYR A 193 -11.57 -4.70 14.28
N LEU A 194 -12.08 -5.08 15.44
CA LEU A 194 -11.94 -6.43 15.96
C LEU A 194 -12.59 -7.47 15.04
N ALA A 195 -13.73 -7.14 14.41
CA ALA A 195 -14.40 -8.02 13.46
C ALA A 195 -13.59 -8.33 12.18
N ARG A 196 -12.53 -7.55 11.92
CA ARG A 196 -11.64 -7.67 10.74
C ARG A 196 -10.22 -8.11 11.11
N ALA A 197 -9.89 -8.13 12.40
CA ALA A 197 -8.60 -8.55 12.89
C ALA A 197 -8.48 -10.07 12.85
N LYS A 198 -7.47 -10.60 12.17
CA LYS A 198 -7.25 -12.05 12.04
C LYS A 198 -6.39 -12.65 13.17
N ASN A 199 -5.57 -11.83 13.82
CA ASN A 199 -4.48 -12.29 14.69
C ASN A 199 -4.58 -11.74 16.12
N ILE A 200 -5.79 -11.43 16.60
CA ILE A 200 -6.01 -10.98 17.98
C ILE A 200 -6.68 -12.12 18.73
N ASP A 201 -6.18 -12.47 19.91
CA ASP A 201 -6.80 -13.51 20.71
C ASP A 201 -8.01 -12.99 21.51
N ASN A 202 -8.86 -13.89 22.00
CA ASN A 202 -10.07 -13.50 22.72
C ASN A 202 -9.80 -12.67 23.98
N LYS A 203 -8.66 -12.84 24.65
CA LYS A 203 -8.31 -12.10 25.86
C LYS A 203 -7.87 -10.69 25.53
N GLU A 204 -7.09 -10.53 24.47
CA GLU A 204 -6.71 -9.24 23.92
C GLU A 204 -7.93 -8.46 23.43
N MET A 205 -8.88 -9.14 22.77
CA MET A 205 -10.16 -8.53 22.40
C MET A 205 -10.92 -8.06 23.64
N LEU A 206 -11.11 -8.91 24.65
CA LEU A 206 -11.80 -8.54 25.89
C LEU A 206 -11.14 -7.37 26.62
N ASN A 207 -9.81 -7.26 26.61
CA ASN A 207 -9.11 -6.10 27.18
C ASN A 207 -9.49 -4.78 26.50
N LEU A 208 -9.89 -4.81 25.22
CA LEU A 208 -10.28 -3.61 24.46
C LEU A 208 -11.74 -3.22 24.64
N VAL A 209 -12.63 -4.19 24.91
CA VAL A 209 -14.10 -3.95 24.87
C VAL A 209 -14.83 -4.25 26.17
N ASP A 210 -14.24 -4.97 27.12
CA ASP A 210 -14.86 -5.30 28.40
C ASP A 210 -14.10 -4.65 29.56
N ALA A 211 -14.66 -3.54 30.06
CA ALA A 211 -14.08 -2.80 31.17
C ALA A 211 -14.01 -3.62 32.48
N LYS A 212 -14.90 -4.60 32.68
CA LYS A 212 -14.85 -5.46 33.88
C LYS A 212 -13.67 -6.41 33.77
N TYR A 213 -13.49 -7.03 32.61
CA TYR A 213 -12.35 -7.90 32.34
C TYR A 213 -11.03 -7.12 32.42
N TYR A 214 -10.95 -5.95 31.80
CA TYR A 214 -9.75 -5.10 31.81
C TYR A 214 -9.30 -4.72 33.23
N ASN A 215 -10.25 -4.31 34.09
CA ASN A 215 -9.95 -3.82 35.44
C ASN A 215 -9.82 -4.94 36.50
N GLU A 216 -10.20 -6.17 36.19
CA GLU A 216 -10.09 -7.28 37.15
C GLU A 216 -8.65 -7.75 37.30
N GLN A 217 -8.20 -7.94 38.54
CA GLN A 217 -6.86 -8.40 38.87
C GLN A 217 -6.84 -9.86 39.35
N ASP A 218 -7.98 -10.37 39.81
CA ASP A 218 -8.13 -11.76 40.25
C ASP A 218 -8.27 -12.70 39.04
N GLU A 219 -7.34 -13.64 38.92
CA GLU A 219 -7.28 -14.60 37.80
C GLU A 219 -8.50 -15.54 37.75
N PHE A 220 -9.07 -15.92 38.89
CA PHE A 220 -10.25 -16.77 38.94
C PHE A 220 -11.49 -16.00 38.49
N LYS A 221 -11.63 -14.75 38.93
CA LYS A 221 -12.74 -13.88 38.48
C LYS A 221 -12.62 -13.52 37.01
N LYS A 222 -11.42 -13.27 36.49
CA LYS A 222 -11.18 -13.10 35.05
C LYS A 222 -11.66 -14.31 34.27
N ARG A 223 -11.31 -15.52 34.73
CA ARG A 223 -11.75 -16.77 34.08
C ARG A 223 -13.27 -16.97 34.14
N ASP A 224 -13.94 -16.49 35.18
CA ASP A 224 -15.40 -16.53 35.27
C ASP A 224 -16.06 -15.49 34.34
N ILE A 225 -15.47 -14.30 34.19
CA ILE A 225 -15.90 -13.31 33.21
C ILE A 225 -15.75 -13.88 31.80
N GLU A 226 -14.61 -14.48 31.45
CA GLU A 226 -14.33 -15.08 30.13
C GLU A 226 -15.44 -16.03 29.68
N LYS A 227 -15.96 -16.90 30.58
CA LYS A 227 -17.03 -17.86 30.26
C LYS A 227 -18.31 -17.21 29.76
N THR A 228 -18.57 -15.98 30.20
CA THR A 228 -19.82 -15.25 29.87
C THR A 228 -19.59 -14.19 28.80
N ALA A 229 -18.44 -13.50 28.83
CA ALA A 229 -18.14 -12.39 27.94
C ALA A 229 -17.69 -12.86 26.55
N ILE A 230 -16.92 -13.96 26.45
CA ILE A 230 -16.41 -14.43 25.15
C ILE A 230 -17.55 -14.81 24.20
N PRO A 231 -18.57 -15.61 24.58
CA PRO A 231 -19.67 -15.94 23.67
C PRO A 231 -20.40 -14.68 23.15
N ALA A 232 -20.73 -13.74 24.05
CA ALA A 232 -21.40 -12.50 23.68
C ALA A 232 -20.53 -11.60 22.77
N MET A 233 -19.22 -11.57 23.02
CA MET A 233 -18.26 -10.86 22.19
C MET A 233 -18.20 -11.46 20.77
N LEU A 234 -18.12 -12.79 20.65
CA LEU A 234 -18.07 -13.47 19.35
C LEU A 234 -19.36 -13.25 18.54
N ASP A 235 -20.53 -13.29 19.19
CA ASP A 235 -21.81 -12.99 18.54
C ASP A 235 -21.83 -11.55 18.01
N LYS A 236 -21.35 -10.59 18.82
CA LYS A 236 -21.24 -9.18 18.41
C LYS A 236 -20.24 -9.03 17.24
N LEU A 237 -19.11 -9.72 17.25
CA LEU A 237 -18.14 -9.66 16.13
C LEU A 237 -18.76 -10.11 14.80
N GLU A 238 -19.58 -11.16 14.80
CA GLU A 238 -20.28 -11.63 13.59
C GLU A 238 -21.32 -10.64 13.07
N GLU A 239 -21.94 -9.84 13.94
CA GLU A 239 -22.80 -8.72 13.53
C GLU A 239 -21.98 -7.60 12.86
N TYR A 240 -20.86 -7.20 13.47
CA TYR A 240 -20.04 -6.10 12.97
C TYR A 240 -19.25 -6.44 11.70
N LYS A 241 -18.97 -7.72 11.48
CA LYS A 241 -18.39 -8.22 10.23
C LYS A 241 -19.29 -7.98 9.01
N LYS A 242 -20.61 -7.89 9.23
CA LYS A 242 -21.60 -7.62 8.16
C LYS A 242 -21.71 -6.13 7.80
N ILE A 243 -21.22 -5.23 8.66
CA ILE A 243 -21.27 -3.79 8.43
C ILE A 243 -20.16 -3.40 7.46
N LYS A 244 -20.52 -3.10 6.21
CA LYS A 244 -19.57 -2.69 5.15
C LYS A 244 -19.59 -1.20 4.83
N TYR A 245 -20.69 -0.51 5.14
CA TYR A 245 -20.91 0.88 4.75
C TYR A 245 -21.15 1.72 6.00
N ILE A 246 -20.24 2.66 6.27
CA ILE A 246 -20.28 3.49 7.46
C ILE A 246 -20.27 4.96 7.09
N LYS A 247 -20.81 5.78 7.99
CA LYS A 247 -20.70 7.24 7.91
C LYS A 247 -20.47 7.83 9.30
N PHE A 248 -19.81 8.97 9.34
CA PHE A 248 -19.62 9.73 10.57
C PHE A 248 -19.63 11.22 10.26
N ILE A 249 -19.61 12.02 11.34
CA ILE A 249 -19.74 13.46 11.25
C ILE A 249 -18.36 14.09 11.30
N SER A 250 -18.08 14.95 10.32
CA SER A 250 -16.94 15.86 10.35
C SER A 250 -17.34 17.23 10.87
N ALA A 251 -16.88 17.57 12.07
CA ALA A 251 -17.08 18.88 12.68
C ALA A 251 -15.96 19.16 13.69
N GLU A 252 -15.63 20.44 13.93
CA GLU A 252 -14.64 20.82 14.96
C GLU A 252 -15.12 20.46 16.37
N ARG A 253 -16.44 20.49 16.59
CA ARG A 253 -17.11 20.14 17.83
C ARG A 253 -18.54 19.70 17.55
N ASP A 254 -19.17 19.02 18.51
CA ASP A 254 -20.62 18.86 18.57
C ASP A 254 -21.19 20.01 19.41
N PRO A 255 -21.60 21.13 18.77
CA PRO A 255 -22.16 22.24 19.51
C PRO A 255 -23.53 21.82 20.04
N LYS A 256 -23.55 21.37 21.31
CA LYS A 256 -24.74 21.12 22.15
C LYS A 256 -25.36 19.72 22.06
N GLY A 257 -24.61 18.69 21.66
CA GLY A 257 -25.15 17.31 21.64
C GLY A 257 -26.29 17.16 20.63
N GLN A 258 -26.20 17.90 19.52
CA GLN A 258 -27.26 17.95 18.50
C GLN A 258 -27.22 16.71 17.62
N PHE A 259 -26.09 16.02 17.57
CA PHE A 259 -25.96 14.81 16.79
C PHE A 259 -26.62 13.63 17.50
N PRO A 260 -27.26 12.72 16.74
CA PRO A 260 -27.98 11.60 17.33
C PRO A 260 -27.03 10.65 18.07
N THR A 261 -27.61 9.77 18.87
CA THR A 261 -26.89 8.62 19.42
C THR A 261 -27.07 7.40 18.50
N VAL A 262 -26.04 6.57 18.42
CA VAL A 262 -26.04 5.29 17.71
C VAL A 262 -25.34 4.23 18.55
N SER A 263 -25.91 3.03 18.56
CA SER A 263 -25.35 1.88 19.29
C SER A 263 -25.04 2.17 20.76
N GLY A 264 -25.91 2.94 21.44
CA GLY A 264 -25.76 3.26 22.87
C GLY A 264 -24.78 4.40 23.21
N GLY A 265 -24.12 5.00 22.21
CA GLY A 265 -23.22 6.15 22.38
C GLY A 265 -23.51 7.30 21.42
N PRO A 266 -22.86 8.47 21.57
CA PRO A 266 -22.96 9.55 20.59
C PRO A 266 -22.40 9.08 19.23
N VAL A 267 -22.97 9.59 18.13
CA VAL A 267 -22.34 9.46 16.82
C VAL A 267 -20.90 9.97 16.89
N MET A 268 -20.00 9.27 16.21
CA MET A 268 -18.62 9.66 16.07
C MET A 268 -18.53 11.02 15.36
N VAL A 269 -17.89 11.96 16.04
CA VAL A 269 -17.57 13.30 15.53
C VAL A 269 -16.06 13.43 15.46
N LYS A 270 -15.52 13.60 14.25
CA LYS A 270 -14.08 13.75 14.01
C LYS A 270 -13.85 14.86 13.02
N PHE A 271 -13.09 15.87 13.41
CA PHE A 271 -12.73 16.93 12.47
C PHE A 271 -11.85 16.37 11.35
N LEU A 272 -12.38 16.37 10.14
CA LEU A 272 -11.61 16.13 8.93
C LEU A 272 -11.37 17.48 8.21
N PRO A 273 -10.11 17.94 8.11
CA PRO A 273 -9.80 19.19 7.44
C PRO A 273 -10.19 19.13 5.96
N GLY A 274 -10.50 20.29 5.38
CA GLY A 274 -10.80 20.40 3.94
C GLY A 274 -12.16 19.88 3.49
N ILE A 275 -13.02 19.45 4.42
CA ILE A 275 -14.40 19.02 4.13
C ILE A 275 -15.29 20.15 3.60
N PHE A 276 -14.98 21.41 3.94
CA PHE A 276 -15.71 22.58 3.47
C PHE A 276 -14.96 23.25 2.31
N PRO A 277 -15.63 23.61 1.21
CA PRO A 277 -14.99 24.27 0.08
C PRO A 277 -14.49 25.69 0.45
N GLU A 278 -13.30 26.04 -0.02
CA GLU A 278 -12.72 27.36 0.25
C GLU A 278 -12.90 28.36 -0.91
N LYS A 279 -12.84 27.88 -2.16
CA LYS A 279 -12.79 28.71 -3.36
C LYS A 279 -13.51 28.05 -4.54
N TYR A 280 -14.09 28.89 -5.39
CA TYR A 280 -14.66 28.48 -6.68
C TYR A 280 -13.58 28.40 -7.77
N ASN A 281 -13.55 27.32 -8.53
CA ASN A 281 -12.73 27.19 -9.73
C ASN A 281 -13.53 27.62 -10.96
N PHE A 282 -13.19 28.77 -11.54
CA PHE A 282 -13.89 29.33 -12.70
C PHE A 282 -13.70 28.51 -13.99
N GLU A 283 -12.56 27.86 -14.16
CA GLU A 283 -12.26 27.06 -15.36
C GLU A 283 -13.06 25.75 -15.36
N LYS A 284 -13.07 25.06 -14.22
CA LYS A 284 -13.78 23.78 -14.04
C LYS A 284 -15.24 23.97 -13.65
N GLN A 285 -15.63 25.18 -13.27
CA GLN A 285 -16.96 25.56 -12.78
C GLN A 285 -17.43 24.70 -11.59
N VAL A 286 -16.56 24.51 -10.60
CA VAL A 286 -16.81 23.68 -9.42
C VAL A 286 -16.19 24.29 -8.17
N TYR A 287 -16.70 23.87 -7.01
CA TYR A 287 -16.01 23.99 -5.73
C TYR A 287 -15.27 22.70 -5.41
N THR A 288 -13.99 22.78 -5.05
CA THR A 288 -13.20 21.61 -4.67
C THR A 288 -13.05 21.54 -3.15
N LEU A 289 -13.30 20.37 -2.58
CA LEU A 289 -12.95 20.03 -1.20
C LEU A 289 -11.49 19.62 -1.15
N THR A 290 -10.79 20.09 -0.12
CA THR A 290 -9.38 19.75 0.16
C THR A 290 -9.25 18.61 1.19
N LEU A 291 -10.29 17.78 1.28
CA LEU A 291 -10.34 16.63 2.18
C LEU A 291 -9.27 15.59 1.78
N ASP A 292 -8.59 15.00 2.75
CA ASP A 292 -7.67 13.88 2.51
C ASP A 292 -8.42 12.69 1.89
N GLY A 293 -7.89 12.09 0.82
CA GLY A 293 -8.65 11.13 -0.01
C GLY A 293 -9.21 11.71 -1.31
N CYS A 294 -9.12 13.02 -1.50
CA CYS A 294 -9.53 13.70 -2.72
C CYS A 294 -8.42 13.73 -3.78
N PRO A 295 -8.78 13.71 -5.08
CA PRO A 295 -7.81 13.95 -6.15
C PRO A 295 -7.08 15.27 -5.93
N ASP A 296 -5.79 15.33 -6.28
CA ASP A 296 -4.96 16.53 -6.27
C ASP A 296 -4.63 17.11 -4.87
N VAL A 297 -4.97 16.42 -3.77
CA VAL A 297 -4.53 16.78 -2.41
C VAL A 297 -3.28 15.96 -2.05
N PRO A 298 -2.12 16.60 -1.78
CA PRO A 298 -0.94 15.88 -1.31
C PRO A 298 -1.25 15.24 0.04
N SER A 299 -1.28 13.90 0.08
CA SER A 299 -1.65 13.09 1.24
C SER A 299 -1.10 13.62 2.56
N ILE A 300 -1.96 14.21 3.40
CA ILE A 300 -1.68 14.41 4.82
C ILE A 300 -2.34 13.23 5.52
N LYS A 301 -1.60 12.12 5.70
CA LYS A 301 -2.01 10.89 6.41
C LYS A 301 -3.54 10.66 6.47
N ASN A 302 -4.08 9.92 5.49
CA ASN A 302 -5.48 9.46 5.44
C ASN A 302 -5.82 8.55 6.64
N LEU A 303 -5.90 9.10 7.85
CA LEU A 303 -5.92 8.34 9.09
C LEU A 303 -6.91 8.93 10.07
N MET A 304 -7.83 8.10 10.55
CA MET A 304 -8.72 8.42 11.65
C MET A 304 -8.35 7.55 12.85
N VAL A 305 -8.35 8.13 14.06
CA VAL A 305 -8.04 7.42 15.31
C VAL A 305 -9.16 7.65 16.33
N ASN A 306 -9.66 6.60 16.98
CA ASN A 306 -10.61 6.72 18.09
C ASN A 306 -9.93 6.79 19.45
N THR A 307 -10.74 6.85 20.51
CA THR A 307 -10.26 6.92 21.89
C THR A 307 -9.47 5.67 22.36
N GLN A 308 -9.62 4.53 21.69
CA GLN A 308 -8.92 3.27 21.97
C GLN A 308 -7.66 3.10 21.11
N ASN A 309 -7.22 4.15 20.40
CA ASN A 309 -6.09 4.11 19.45
C ASN A 309 -6.30 3.13 18.28
N VAL A 310 -7.53 2.71 18.01
CA VAL A 310 -7.87 2.00 16.78
C VAL A 310 -7.81 3.00 15.64
N MET A 311 -7.18 2.60 14.53
CA MET A 311 -6.96 3.47 13.39
C MET A 311 -7.69 2.95 12.14
N MET A 312 -8.20 3.87 11.32
CA MET A 312 -8.71 3.60 9.98
C MET A 312 -7.91 4.39 8.97
N ALA A 313 -7.46 3.68 7.93
CA ALA A 313 -6.84 4.29 6.77
C ALA A 313 -7.78 4.19 5.56
N TRP A 314 -7.77 5.21 4.69
CA TRP A 314 -8.48 5.13 3.42
C TRP A 314 -7.56 5.27 2.22
N ASP A 315 -7.91 4.52 1.18
CA ASP A 315 -7.20 4.47 -0.09
C ASP A 315 -7.59 5.66 -0.97
N THR A 316 -6.64 6.58 -1.18
CA THR A 316 -6.80 7.77 -2.05
C THR A 316 -6.96 7.39 -3.51
N GLU A 317 -6.25 6.36 -3.98
CA GLU A 317 -6.28 5.92 -5.38
C GLU A 317 -7.65 5.29 -5.68
N ALA A 318 -8.19 4.52 -4.74
CA ALA A 318 -9.49 3.86 -4.87
C ALA A 318 -10.71 4.75 -4.55
N SER A 319 -10.52 5.96 -4.03
CA SER A 319 -11.59 6.90 -3.67
C SER A 319 -12.58 7.10 -4.82
N LEU A 320 -13.89 6.99 -4.53
CA LEU A 320 -14.97 7.06 -5.53
C LEU A 320 -15.60 8.45 -5.65
N THR A 321 -15.16 9.42 -4.86
CA THR A 321 -15.60 10.82 -4.96
C THR A 321 -14.60 11.66 -5.76
N THR A 322 -15.10 12.62 -6.54
CA THR A 322 -14.25 13.65 -7.16
C THR A 322 -13.89 14.75 -6.17
N CYS A 323 -14.54 14.78 -5.00
CA CYS A 323 -14.46 15.87 -4.03
C CYS A 323 -14.81 17.24 -4.61
N GLN A 324 -15.63 17.25 -5.66
CA GLN A 324 -16.10 18.48 -6.27
C GLN A 324 -17.60 18.63 -6.04
N ILE A 325 -18.02 19.84 -5.75
CA ILE A 325 -19.43 20.23 -5.73
C ILE A 325 -19.65 21.14 -6.94
N LYS A 326 -20.63 20.79 -7.77
CA LYS A 326 -20.91 21.50 -9.02
C LYS A 326 -22.23 22.26 -8.95
N PRO A 327 -22.22 23.60 -8.99
CA PRO A 327 -23.43 24.38 -9.18
C PRO A 327 -23.97 24.20 -10.61
N LYS A 328 -25.27 24.42 -10.79
CA LYS A 328 -25.91 24.35 -12.11
C LYS A 328 -25.46 25.47 -13.05
N ASP A 329 -25.16 26.63 -12.50
CA ASP A 329 -24.79 27.86 -13.22
C ASP A 329 -23.99 28.82 -12.31
N GLU A 330 -23.53 29.93 -12.88
CA GLU A 330 -22.75 30.94 -12.15
C GLU A 330 -23.59 31.69 -11.10
N ALA A 331 -24.91 31.84 -11.29
CA ALA A 331 -25.76 32.53 -10.33
C ALA A 331 -25.88 31.71 -9.04
N GLU A 332 -26.06 30.40 -9.16
CA GLU A 332 -26.03 29.47 -8.05
C GLU A 332 -24.64 29.38 -7.41
N ALA A 333 -23.58 29.41 -8.21
CA ALA A 333 -22.21 29.47 -7.70
C ALA A 333 -22.01 30.70 -6.80
N ARG A 334 -22.50 31.87 -7.21
CA ARG A 334 -22.44 33.12 -6.43
C ARG A 334 -23.24 33.01 -5.14
N ALA A 335 -24.47 32.49 -5.20
CA ALA A 335 -25.30 32.27 -4.02
C ALA A 335 -24.63 31.36 -2.99
N TRP A 336 -24.00 30.27 -3.44
CA TRP A 336 -23.23 29.38 -2.55
C TRP A 336 -21.99 30.08 -1.98
N ASN A 337 -21.26 30.87 -2.80
CA ASN A 337 -20.09 31.61 -2.34
C ASN A 337 -20.46 32.56 -1.19
N ASP A 338 -21.58 33.27 -1.30
CA ASP A 338 -22.03 34.21 -0.27
C ASP A 338 -22.33 33.50 1.05
N ILE A 339 -22.95 32.31 1.00
CA ILE A 339 -23.14 31.43 2.16
C ILE A 339 -21.78 31.02 2.73
N PHE A 340 -20.87 30.53 1.89
CA PHE A 340 -19.56 30.06 2.35
C PHE A 340 -18.74 31.18 3.01
N GLN A 341 -18.74 32.40 2.46
CA GLN A 341 -18.01 33.54 3.04
C GLN A 341 -18.63 34.01 4.36
N THR A 342 -19.96 34.05 4.44
CA THR A 342 -20.69 34.43 5.67
C THR A 342 -20.36 33.45 6.80
N GLU A 343 -20.42 32.17 6.47
CA GLU A 343 -20.23 31.06 7.41
C GLU A 343 -18.75 30.79 7.75
N LYS A 344 -17.81 31.29 6.94
CA LYS A 344 -16.35 31.17 7.19
C LYS A 344 -15.92 31.83 8.51
N SER A 345 -16.69 32.80 9.00
CA SER A 345 -16.46 33.44 10.30
C SER A 345 -17.15 32.74 11.47
N GLN A 346 -18.07 31.80 11.19
CA GLN A 346 -18.93 31.12 12.15
C GLN A 346 -18.57 29.64 12.35
N TYR A 347 -17.33 29.24 12.03
CA TYR A 347 -16.81 27.86 12.12
C TYR A 347 -17.07 27.13 13.45
N GLY A 348 -17.57 27.83 14.46
CA GLY A 348 -17.90 27.28 15.75
C GLY A 348 -19.30 26.67 15.97
N HIS A 349 -20.38 26.91 15.20
CA HIS A 349 -21.70 26.68 15.81
C HIS A 349 -22.72 25.72 15.20
N ASN A 350 -22.76 25.38 13.91
CA ASN A 350 -23.69 24.34 13.42
C ASN A 350 -23.28 23.64 12.10
N ASN A 351 -22.19 24.04 11.44
CA ASN A 351 -21.81 23.47 10.14
C ASN A 351 -21.11 22.13 10.34
N TYR A 352 -21.46 21.13 9.53
CA TYR A 352 -20.87 19.79 9.61
C TYR A 352 -20.83 19.10 8.25
N GLY A 353 -19.84 18.23 8.08
CA GLY A 353 -19.80 17.27 6.99
C GLY A 353 -20.30 15.89 7.42
N VAL A 354 -20.81 15.11 6.48
CA VAL A 354 -21.02 13.67 6.66
C VAL A 354 -20.14 12.96 5.66
N VAL A 355 -19.24 12.11 6.14
CA VAL A 355 -18.27 11.41 5.30
C VAL A 355 -18.61 9.92 5.27
N TYR A 356 -18.64 9.36 4.07
CA TYR A 356 -19.13 8.01 3.80
C TYR A 356 -17.99 7.13 3.33
N PHE A 357 -17.84 5.98 3.96
CA PHE A 357 -16.78 5.02 3.67
C PHE A 357 -17.35 3.63 3.41
N ALA A 358 -16.72 2.92 2.48
CA ALA A 358 -16.85 1.48 2.36
C ALA A 358 -15.65 0.82 3.05
N LEU A 359 -15.91 -0.14 3.93
CA LEU A 359 -14.89 -0.89 4.65
C LEU A 359 -14.48 -2.13 3.86
N ASN A 360 -13.19 -2.45 3.89
CA ASN A 360 -12.70 -3.74 3.42
C ASN A 360 -13.04 -4.86 4.42
N ASP A 361 -13.02 -6.11 3.96
CA ASP A 361 -13.28 -7.27 4.83
C ASP A 361 -12.11 -7.59 5.77
N GLU A 362 -10.94 -6.94 5.57
CA GLU A 362 -9.69 -7.19 6.31
C GLU A 362 -9.00 -5.86 6.64
N LEU A 363 -8.14 -5.89 7.67
CA LEU A 363 -7.22 -4.79 7.98
C LEU A 363 -6.15 -4.63 6.89
N ASP A 364 -5.52 -3.46 6.81
CA ASP A 364 -4.32 -3.27 5.99
C ASP A 364 -3.07 -3.92 6.63
N ASP A 365 -1.95 -3.91 5.91
CA ASP A 365 -0.68 -4.50 6.37
C ASP A 365 -0.10 -3.79 7.61
N SER A 366 -0.56 -2.57 7.90
CA SER A 366 -0.19 -1.81 9.12
C SER A 366 -1.16 -2.07 10.28
N GLY A 367 -2.17 -2.92 10.09
CA GLY A 367 -3.18 -3.23 11.09
C GLY A 367 -4.24 -2.14 11.25
N HIS A 368 -4.49 -1.30 10.24
CA HIS A 368 -5.57 -0.32 10.28
C HIS A 368 -6.84 -0.86 9.61
N LEU A 369 -7.99 -0.34 10.02
CA LEU A 369 -9.23 -0.51 9.27
C LEU A 369 -9.07 0.08 7.86
N LYS A 370 -8.98 -0.79 6.85
CA LYS A 370 -8.88 -0.35 5.46
C LYS A 370 -10.24 0.06 4.93
N SER A 371 -10.29 1.22 4.28
CA SER A 371 -11.53 1.79 3.75
C SER A 371 -11.34 2.55 2.43
N VAL A 372 -12.44 2.85 1.78
CA VAL A 372 -12.50 3.67 0.56
C VAL A 372 -13.46 4.82 0.79
N LEU A 373 -13.01 6.05 0.54
CA LEU A 373 -13.85 7.23 0.58
C LEU A 373 -14.84 7.21 -0.58
N ILE A 374 -16.13 7.27 -0.27
CA ILE A 374 -17.19 7.14 -1.28
C ILE A 374 -17.76 8.49 -1.69
N ARG A 375 -18.10 9.30 -0.69
CA ARG A 375 -18.71 10.62 -0.89
C ARG A 375 -18.59 11.43 0.40
N ALA A 376 -18.75 12.73 0.26
CA ALA A 376 -18.92 13.65 1.36
C ALA A 376 -20.15 14.52 1.12
N ASP A 377 -20.93 14.75 2.18
CA ASP A 377 -21.97 15.77 2.21
C ASP A 377 -21.49 16.93 3.07
N VAL A 378 -21.74 18.16 2.62
CA VAL A 378 -21.40 19.39 3.33
C VAL A 378 -22.70 20.08 3.73
N ASN A 379 -22.87 20.37 5.02
CA ASN A 379 -24.08 20.98 5.57
C ASN A 379 -23.74 22.31 6.23
N TYR A 380 -24.27 23.38 5.66
CA TYR A 380 -24.29 24.71 6.25
C TYR A 380 -25.65 24.93 6.90
N ASN A 381 -25.67 25.28 8.18
CA ASN A 381 -26.88 25.41 9.00
C ASN A 381 -27.05 26.84 9.55
N GLY A 382 -26.50 27.82 8.85
CA GLY A 382 -26.69 29.23 9.15
C GLY A 382 -28.08 29.75 8.77
N GLU A 383 -28.21 31.06 8.59
CA GLU A 383 -29.48 31.71 8.22
C GLU A 383 -30.05 31.20 6.88
N GLN A 384 -29.17 30.71 6.00
CA GLN A 384 -29.53 30.08 4.74
C GLN A 384 -28.97 28.64 4.71
N PRO A 385 -29.76 27.65 5.19
CA PRO A 385 -29.32 26.27 5.21
C PRO A 385 -29.02 25.75 3.80
N LEU A 386 -27.89 25.07 3.65
CA LEU A 386 -27.44 24.52 2.38
C LEU A 386 -26.81 23.15 2.58
N LYS A 387 -27.34 22.15 1.87
CA LYS A 387 -26.80 20.80 1.83
C LYS A 387 -26.28 20.49 0.45
N LEU A 388 -25.00 20.12 0.37
CA LEU A 388 -24.30 19.82 -0.86
C LEU A 388 -23.68 18.44 -0.79
N THR A 389 -23.55 17.79 -1.94
CA THR A 389 -22.95 16.46 -2.06
C THR A 389 -21.84 16.51 -3.11
N THR A 390 -20.72 15.87 -2.80
CA THR A 390 -19.62 15.71 -3.77
C THR A 390 -20.04 14.82 -4.93
N GLN A 391 -19.60 15.15 -6.14
CA GLN A 391 -19.78 14.29 -7.31
C GLN A 391 -18.99 12.99 -7.17
N LEU A 392 -19.51 11.94 -7.78
CA LEU A 392 -18.86 10.63 -7.84
C LEU A 392 -17.96 10.56 -9.09
N LYS A 393 -16.85 9.82 -8.99
CA LYS A 393 -16.00 9.52 -10.15
C LYS A 393 -16.78 8.60 -11.09
N ASN A 394 -17.00 9.01 -12.34
CA ASN A 394 -17.58 8.17 -13.39
C ASN A 394 -16.70 6.98 -13.74
#